data_AF-A0A8J2EXR8-F1
#
_entry.id   AF-A0A8J2EXR8-F1
#
_cell.length_a   1.000
_cell.length_b   1.000
_cell.length_c   1.000
_cell.angle_alpha   90.00
_cell.angle_beta   90.00
_cell.angle_gamma   90.00
#
_symmetry.space_group_name_H-M   'P 1'
#
loop_
_entity.id
_entity.type
_entity.pdbx_description
1 polymer ?
#
loop_
_entity_poly.entity_id
_entity_poly.type
_entity_poly.pdbx_seq_one_letter_code
_entity_poly.pdbx_strand_id
1 'polypeptide(L)'
;MAAPSGAGDSTGTASGTNNMKADERTKLLLLTGDYYLNKGSVFVPNARIRLNFVPIVLSTILPWTLFVVLLTISIFRFRHDYGHLCDYIWVVVCGVLLLAYTYLFFKELHSVDPRWTRASCLHLFIMINICLTASYLLYSEYFEPYYDVLDLKTYPTLDVSKTNGKDVMDAGMIYFSQGTKIDFTRTWHFKHKSVYCVAPLVKQITPTAPILSETGSLDFWVTGKDCCSTSSSDFRCPGYDNAKARAGIRILHPDADIDYYRLAVQQAETQYGFLSTYPIFVEWTEDPVYDLEDRKSTGLALYFVLLFSALFLQLFLVCLCTVRFSLIGRRKAGTGTN
;
A
#
# COMPACT_ATOMS: atom_id res chain seq x y z
N MET A 1 -6.70 95.64 37.52
CA MET A 1 -5.99 95.69 38.82
C MET A 1 -6.17 94.34 39.49
N ALA A 2 -5.08 93.74 39.96
CA ALA A 2 -4.98 92.53 40.80
C ALA A 2 -5.30 91.16 40.18
N ALA A 3 -4.22 90.40 39.90
CA ALA A 3 -4.15 88.97 40.21
C ALA A 3 -4.06 88.77 41.73
N PRO A 4 -4.30 87.55 42.24
CA PRO A 4 -3.16 86.81 42.78
C PRO A 4 -3.18 85.28 42.52
N SER A 5 -2.05 84.69 42.91
CA SER A 5 -1.45 83.37 42.67
C SER A 5 -1.61 82.36 43.82
N GLY A 6 -1.41 81.06 43.50
CA GLY A 6 -0.97 79.97 44.42
C GLY A 6 -1.97 78.79 44.49
N ALA A 7 -1.75 77.58 43.95
CA ALA A 7 -0.73 76.52 44.14
C ALA A 7 -1.24 75.34 45.02
N GLY A 8 -1.15 74.08 44.53
CA GLY A 8 -1.16 72.87 45.38
C GLY A 8 -1.95 71.62 44.92
N ASP A 9 -1.27 70.69 44.23
CA ASP A 9 -1.31 69.20 44.24
C ASP A 9 -2.56 68.36 44.64
N SER A 10 -3.02 67.44 43.77
CA SER A 10 -2.86 65.95 43.82
C SER A 10 -4.18 65.25 44.20
N THR A 11 -4.64 64.06 43.78
CA THR A 11 -4.24 62.95 42.89
C THR A 11 -5.47 62.01 42.80
N GLY A 12 -5.61 61.22 41.73
CA GLY A 12 -6.22 59.87 41.83
C GLY A 12 -7.66 59.65 41.34
N THR A 13 -7.90 59.75 40.02
CA THR A 13 -8.99 58.98 39.37
C THR A 13 -8.40 57.85 38.53
N ALA A 14 -8.50 56.64 39.06
CA ALA A 14 -8.10 55.39 38.40
C ALA A 14 -9.02 55.10 37.19
N SER A 15 -8.58 55.51 36.01
CA SER A 15 -9.06 55.00 34.72
C SER A 15 -8.07 53.94 34.26
N GLY A 16 -8.34 52.67 34.52
CA GLY A 16 -7.38 51.61 34.21
C GLY A 16 -7.94 50.20 34.27
N THR A 17 -8.88 49.85 33.40
CA THR A 17 -9.22 48.43 33.13
C THR A 17 -9.85 48.29 31.74
N ASN A 18 -9.09 48.50 30.66
CA ASN A 18 -9.58 48.14 29.32
C ASN A 18 -8.53 47.57 28.36
N ASN A 19 -7.36 47.14 28.85
CA ASN A 19 -6.33 46.51 28.00
C ASN A 19 -5.79 45.21 28.62
N MET A 20 -6.69 44.32 29.03
CA MET A 20 -6.29 42.94 29.37
C MET A 20 -6.11 42.17 28.05
N LYS A 21 -4.85 41.93 27.67
CA LYS A 21 -4.47 41.14 26.48
C LYS A 21 -5.20 39.80 26.52
N ALA A 22 -5.71 39.32 25.38
CA ALA A 22 -6.49 38.08 25.28
C ALA A 22 -5.81 36.87 25.94
N ASP A 23 -4.48 36.83 26.01
CA ASP A 23 -3.70 35.79 26.69
C ASP A 23 -3.87 35.78 28.22
N GLU A 24 -3.93 36.94 28.87
CA GLU A 24 -4.17 37.02 30.32
C GLU A 24 -5.61 36.67 30.69
N ARG A 25 -6.59 37.04 29.84
CA ARG A 25 -7.99 36.60 30.03
C ARG A 25 -8.11 35.09 29.94
N THR A 26 -7.38 34.47 29.02
CA THR A 26 -7.37 33.02 28.83
C THR A 26 -6.71 32.31 30.01
N LYS A 27 -5.59 32.85 30.52
CA LYS A 27 -4.92 32.34 31.73
C LYS A 27 -5.78 32.52 33.00
N LEU A 28 -6.48 33.65 33.14
CA LEU A 28 -7.38 33.87 34.28
C LEU A 28 -8.54 32.88 34.26
N LEU A 29 -9.13 32.62 33.09
CA LEU A 29 -10.19 31.62 32.91
C LEU A 29 -9.72 30.18 33.22
N LEU A 30 -8.45 29.85 32.94
CA LEU A 30 -7.82 28.56 33.31
C LEU A 30 -7.60 28.42 34.81
N LEU A 31 -7.30 29.52 35.50
CA LEU A 31 -7.02 29.53 36.94
C LEU A 31 -8.29 29.62 37.80
N THR A 32 -9.34 30.33 37.37
CA THR A 32 -10.56 30.50 38.17
C THR A 32 -11.58 29.37 38.02
N GLY A 33 -11.38 28.46 37.06
CA GLY A 33 -12.34 27.39 36.79
C GLY A 33 -13.63 27.89 36.14
N ASP A 34 -13.72 29.17 35.76
CA ASP A 34 -14.91 29.78 35.14
C ASP A 34 -15.16 29.36 33.68
N TYR A 35 -14.43 28.36 33.16
CA TYR A 35 -14.71 27.71 31.86
C TYR A 35 -16.17 27.25 31.71
N TYR A 36 -16.87 27.05 32.83
CA TYR A 36 -18.26 26.65 32.91
C TYR A 36 -19.29 27.78 32.66
N LEU A 37 -18.86 29.05 32.59
CA LEU A 37 -19.76 30.21 32.60
C LEU A 37 -19.99 30.88 31.23
N ASN A 38 -19.29 30.47 30.18
CA ASN A 38 -19.63 30.98 28.85
C ASN A 38 -20.97 30.34 28.42
N LYS A 39 -22.04 31.13 28.28
CA LYS A 39 -23.38 30.62 27.91
C LYS A 39 -23.43 29.86 26.56
N GLY A 40 -22.38 29.93 25.76
CA GLY A 40 -22.19 29.12 24.54
C GLY A 40 -21.32 27.87 24.70
N SER A 41 -20.75 27.62 25.88
CA SER A 41 -19.96 26.42 26.19
C SER A 41 -20.86 25.20 26.35
N VAL A 42 -20.49 24.07 25.74
CA VAL A 42 -21.21 22.79 25.86
C VAL A 42 -21.13 22.20 27.27
N PHE A 43 -20.23 22.72 28.11
CA PHE A 43 -20.01 22.26 29.48
C PHE A 43 -20.65 23.20 30.49
N VAL A 44 -21.97 23.32 30.48
CA VAL A 44 -22.70 23.97 31.60
C VAL A 44 -22.98 22.91 32.67
N PRO A 45 -22.55 23.09 33.94
CA PRO A 45 -22.86 22.18 35.02
C PRO A 45 -24.38 21.98 35.12
N ASN A 46 -24.84 20.72 35.24
CA ASN A 46 -26.25 20.29 35.27
C ASN A 46 -27.05 20.38 33.94
N ALA A 47 -26.43 20.74 32.81
CA ALA A 47 -27.07 20.59 31.50
C ALA A 47 -26.89 19.17 30.91
N ARG A 48 -27.95 18.59 30.33
CA ARG A 48 -27.86 17.28 29.64
C ARG A 48 -27.07 17.46 28.34
N ILE A 49 -25.88 16.86 28.28
CA ILE A 49 -25.07 16.80 27.04
C ILE A 49 -25.88 16.08 25.97
N ARG A 50 -26.19 16.77 24.86
CA ARG A 50 -26.83 16.17 23.68
C ARG A 50 -25.74 15.82 22.67
N LEU A 51 -25.43 14.53 22.52
CA LEU A 51 -24.61 14.10 21.39
C LEU A 51 -25.42 14.26 20.10
N ASN A 52 -24.86 14.99 19.14
CA ASN A 52 -25.43 15.05 17.80
C ASN A 52 -25.10 13.72 17.09
N PHE A 53 -26.13 13.01 16.64
CA PHE A 53 -25.98 11.72 15.95
C PHE A 53 -25.42 11.88 14.53
N VAL A 54 -25.73 12.99 13.85
CA VAL A 54 -25.36 13.21 12.44
C VAL A 54 -23.83 13.17 12.22
N PRO A 55 -23.00 13.89 13.01
CA PRO A 55 -21.54 13.82 12.88
C PRO A 55 -20.96 12.43 13.16
N ILE A 56 -21.58 11.62 14.03
CA ILE A 56 -21.11 10.26 14.34
C ILE A 56 -21.28 9.38 13.11
N VAL A 57 -22.44 9.46 12.46
CA VAL A 57 -22.74 8.71 11.24
C VAL A 57 -21.81 9.15 10.11
N LEU A 58 -21.66 10.47 9.89
CA LEU A 58 -20.75 10.99 8.86
C LEU A 58 -19.29 10.59 9.10
N SER A 59 -18.83 10.63 10.36
CA SER A 59 -17.49 10.19 10.74
C SER A 59 -17.28 8.69 10.54
N THR A 60 -18.35 7.89 10.51
CA THR A 60 -18.26 6.43 10.27
C THR A 60 -18.27 6.11 8.78
N ILE A 61 -19.27 6.64 8.06
CA ILE A 61 -19.52 6.28 6.66
C ILE A 61 -18.47 6.89 5.73
N LEU A 62 -18.14 8.17 5.90
CA LEU A 62 -17.30 8.88 4.94
C LEU A 62 -15.89 8.27 4.82
N PRO A 63 -15.13 8.02 5.92
CA PRO A 63 -13.79 7.44 5.80
C PRO A 63 -13.81 6.02 5.22
N TRP A 64 -14.80 5.21 5.60
CA TRP A 64 -14.94 3.87 5.07
C TRP A 64 -15.28 3.87 3.58
N THR A 65 -16.23 4.69 3.14
CA THR A 65 -16.57 4.79 1.70
C THR A 65 -15.40 5.27 0.86
N LEU A 66 -14.65 6.29 1.32
CA LEU A 66 -13.45 6.74 0.63
C LEU A 66 -12.39 5.64 0.57
N PHE A 67 -12.17 4.90 1.66
CA PHE A 67 -11.28 3.76 1.68
C PHE A 67 -11.66 2.72 0.62
N VAL A 68 -12.94 2.30 0.58
CA VAL A 68 -13.40 1.30 -0.40
C VAL A 68 -13.18 1.77 -1.83
N VAL A 69 -13.55 3.01 -2.15
CA VAL A 69 -13.43 3.57 -3.51
C VAL A 69 -11.96 3.67 -3.92
N LEU A 70 -11.11 4.26 -3.08
CA LEU A 70 -9.69 4.42 -3.38
C LEU A 70 -8.97 3.07 -3.50
N LEU A 71 -9.25 2.13 -2.59
CA LEU A 71 -8.70 0.78 -2.63
C LEU A 71 -9.07 0.08 -3.95
N THR A 72 -10.35 0.12 -4.34
CA THR A 72 -10.86 -0.53 -5.55
C THR A 72 -10.22 0.05 -6.82
N ILE A 73 -10.15 1.39 -6.92
CA ILE A 73 -9.53 2.08 -8.07
C ILE A 73 -8.02 1.79 -8.15
N SER A 74 -7.37 1.62 -6.99
CA SER A 74 -5.91 1.47 -6.90
C SER A 74 -5.39 0.05 -7.10
N ILE A 75 -6.26 -0.96 -7.14
CA ILE A 75 -5.85 -2.38 -7.20
C ILE A 75 -6.32 -3.07 -8.48
N PHE A 76 -7.53 -2.78 -8.94
CA PHE A 76 -8.06 -3.47 -10.12
C PHE A 76 -7.53 -2.91 -11.44
N ARG A 77 -8.00 -3.49 -12.54
CA ARG A 77 -7.68 -3.15 -13.94
C ARG A 77 -7.47 -1.65 -14.21
N PHE A 78 -8.24 -0.76 -13.58
CA PHE A 78 -8.06 0.69 -13.73
C PHE A 78 -6.64 1.18 -13.36
N ARG A 79 -6.04 0.65 -12.28
CA ARG A 79 -4.65 0.93 -11.90
C ARG A 79 -3.67 0.48 -12.98
N HIS A 80 -3.91 -0.67 -13.58
CA HIS A 80 -3.04 -1.26 -14.59
C HIS A 80 -3.11 -0.48 -15.91
N ASP A 81 -4.31 -0.24 -16.44
CA ASP A 81 -4.49 0.45 -17.71
C ASP A 81 -4.17 1.97 -17.60
N TYR A 82 -4.40 2.58 -16.43
CA TYR A 82 -4.31 4.03 -16.23
C TYR A 82 -3.54 4.43 -14.96
N GLY A 83 -2.37 3.82 -14.73
CA GLY A 83 -1.54 4.06 -13.53
C GLY A 83 -1.31 5.55 -13.21
N HIS A 84 -0.97 6.35 -14.23
CA HIS A 84 -0.76 7.79 -14.07
C HIS A 84 -2.01 8.57 -13.63
N LEU A 85 -3.21 8.17 -14.08
CA LEU A 85 -4.46 8.78 -13.62
C LEU A 85 -4.74 8.39 -12.17
N CYS A 86 -4.45 7.15 -11.78
CA CYS A 86 -4.56 6.71 -10.40
C CYS A 86 -3.62 7.50 -9.48
N ASP A 87 -2.36 7.72 -9.88
CA ASP A 87 -1.41 8.54 -9.13
C ASP A 87 -1.89 10.00 -9.02
N TYR A 88 -2.42 10.56 -10.11
CA TYR A 88 -3.01 11.91 -10.09
C TYR A 88 -4.20 12.00 -9.12
N ILE A 89 -5.10 11.01 -9.11
CA ILE A 89 -6.21 10.93 -8.16
C ILE A 89 -5.68 10.93 -6.72
N TRP A 90 -4.65 10.15 -6.42
CA TRP A 90 -4.02 10.12 -5.09
C TRP A 90 -3.44 11.48 -4.70
N VAL A 91 -2.72 12.15 -5.61
CA VAL A 91 -2.15 13.48 -5.37
C VAL A 91 -3.25 14.51 -5.08
N VAL A 92 -4.33 14.51 -5.88
CA VAL A 92 -5.46 15.44 -5.69
C VAL A 92 -6.18 15.16 -4.37
N VAL A 93 -6.51 13.90 -4.08
CA VAL A 93 -7.22 13.53 -2.85
C VAL A 93 -6.39 13.85 -1.61
N CYS A 94 -5.12 13.46 -1.58
CA CYS A 94 -4.20 13.78 -0.48
C CYS A 94 -4.00 15.29 -0.35
N GLY A 95 -3.87 16.02 -1.46
CA GLY A 95 -3.73 17.48 -1.46
C GLY A 95 -4.95 18.19 -0.91
N VAL A 96 -6.16 17.84 -1.35
CA VAL A 96 -7.42 18.40 -0.85
C VAL A 96 -7.59 18.12 0.63
N LEU A 97 -7.28 16.90 1.07
CA LEU A 97 -7.41 16.52 2.47
C LEU A 97 -6.37 17.18 3.36
N LEU A 98 -5.15 17.39 2.88
CA LEU A 98 -4.13 18.16 3.58
C LEU A 98 -4.55 19.63 3.74
N LEU A 99 -5.07 20.25 2.68
CA LEU A 99 -5.61 21.62 2.73
C LEU A 99 -6.81 21.73 3.67
N ALA A 100 -7.73 20.77 3.63
CA ALA A 100 -8.87 20.72 4.54
C ALA A 100 -8.41 20.53 6.00
N TYR A 101 -7.44 19.62 6.23
CA TYR A 101 -6.89 19.36 7.56
C TYR A 101 -6.21 20.60 8.13
N THR A 102 -5.34 21.25 7.35
CA THR A 102 -4.63 22.46 7.78
C THR A 102 -5.59 23.61 8.05
N TYR A 103 -6.55 23.86 7.15
CA TYR A 103 -7.59 24.89 7.36
C TYR A 103 -8.39 24.64 8.64
N LEU A 104 -8.87 23.40 8.84
CA LEU A 104 -9.63 23.04 10.03
C LEU A 104 -8.78 23.15 11.29
N PHE A 105 -7.53 22.69 11.25
CA PHE A 105 -6.58 22.79 12.36
C PHE A 105 -6.32 24.25 12.77
N PHE A 106 -6.04 25.15 11.82
CA PHE A 106 -5.83 26.58 12.11
C PHE A 106 -7.09 27.28 12.64
N LYS A 107 -8.26 26.93 12.09
CA LYS A 107 -9.54 27.43 12.59
C LYS A 107 -9.81 26.96 14.02
N GLU A 108 -9.41 25.73 14.35
CA GLU A 108 -9.66 25.13 15.65
C GLU A 108 -8.61 25.42 16.72
N LEU A 109 -7.39 25.81 16.35
CA LEU A 109 -6.36 26.33 17.28
C LEU A 109 -6.89 27.48 18.13
N HIS A 110 -7.82 28.27 17.58
CA HIS A 110 -8.44 29.41 18.25
C HIS A 110 -9.75 29.05 18.99
N SER A 111 -10.21 27.79 18.93
CA SER A 111 -11.45 27.35 19.57
C SER A 111 -11.19 26.29 20.64
N VAL A 112 -11.68 26.55 21.85
CA VAL A 112 -11.49 25.66 23.00
C VAL A 112 -12.48 24.47 23.01
N ASP A 113 -13.51 24.50 22.16
CA ASP A 113 -14.53 23.45 22.13
C ASP A 113 -14.01 22.15 21.49
N PRO A 114 -14.09 21.00 22.17
CA PRO A 114 -13.73 19.71 21.59
C PRO A 114 -14.84 19.28 20.60
N ARG A 115 -14.52 19.33 19.30
CA ARG A 115 -15.47 19.03 18.22
C ARG A 115 -15.19 17.69 17.56
N TRP A 116 -16.26 17.03 17.11
CA TRP A 116 -16.24 15.79 16.31
C TRP A 116 -15.42 15.89 15.01
N THR A 117 -15.16 17.11 14.55
CA THR A 117 -14.30 17.44 13.41
C THR A 117 -12.86 16.97 13.60
N ARG A 118 -12.24 17.18 14.78
CA ARG A 118 -10.87 16.71 15.06
C ARG A 118 -10.74 15.20 14.97
N ALA A 119 -11.68 14.49 15.60
CA ALA A 119 -11.73 13.04 15.56
C ALA A 119 -11.92 12.52 14.12
N SER A 120 -12.82 13.14 13.36
CA SER A 120 -13.10 12.75 11.97
C SER A 120 -11.88 12.97 11.06
N CYS A 121 -11.14 14.07 11.24
CA CYS A 121 -9.90 14.32 10.53
C CYS A 121 -8.83 13.25 10.85
N LEU A 122 -8.69 12.87 12.11
CA LEU A 122 -7.75 11.83 12.53
C LEU A 122 -8.13 10.46 11.94
N HIS A 123 -9.42 10.10 11.95
CA HIS A 123 -9.90 8.86 11.35
C HIS A 123 -9.61 8.82 9.85
N LEU A 124 -9.89 9.92 9.13
CA LEU A 124 -9.59 10.03 7.70
C LEU A 124 -8.11 9.88 7.42
N PHE A 125 -7.26 10.53 8.20
CA PHE A 125 -5.81 10.42 8.06
C PHE A 125 -5.34 8.96 8.24
N ILE A 126 -5.78 8.28 9.30
CA ILE A 126 -5.41 6.89 9.56
C ILE A 126 -5.88 5.98 8.41
N MET A 127 -7.14 6.10 8.00
CA MET A 127 -7.73 5.25 6.95
C MET A 127 -7.03 5.42 5.61
N ILE A 128 -6.63 6.63 5.25
CA ILE A 128 -5.97 6.91 3.98
C ILE A 128 -4.55 6.38 3.94
N ASN A 129 -3.80 6.50 5.04
CA ASN A 129 -2.46 5.94 5.12
C ASN A 129 -2.49 4.41 5.04
N ILE A 130 -3.45 3.77 5.72
CA ILE A 130 -3.68 2.32 5.60
C ILE A 130 -4.07 1.95 4.17
N CYS A 131 -4.95 2.73 3.54
CA CYS A 131 -5.38 2.49 2.17
C CYS A 131 -4.20 2.54 1.20
N LEU A 132 -3.34 3.58 1.30
CA LEU A 132 -2.22 3.79 0.41
C LEU A 132 -1.20 2.64 0.48
N THR A 133 -0.84 2.22 1.70
CA THR A 133 0.11 1.12 1.89
C THR A 133 -0.49 -0.22 1.49
N ALA A 134 -1.72 -0.50 1.90
CA ALA A 134 -2.40 -1.74 1.57
C ALA A 134 -2.67 -1.87 0.06
N SER A 135 -3.07 -0.78 -0.62
CA SER A 135 -3.30 -0.81 -2.06
C SER A 135 -2.02 -1.05 -2.84
N TYR A 136 -0.92 -0.43 -2.44
CA TYR A 136 0.38 -0.64 -3.08
C TYR A 136 0.83 -2.10 -2.96
N LEU A 137 0.84 -2.64 -1.73
CA LEU A 137 1.24 -4.01 -1.48
C LEU A 137 0.35 -5.03 -2.19
N LEU A 138 -0.97 -4.82 -2.18
CA LEU A 138 -1.89 -5.76 -2.80
C LEU A 138 -1.77 -5.74 -4.32
N TYR A 139 -1.60 -4.55 -4.91
CA TYR A 139 -1.41 -4.41 -6.35
C TYR A 139 -0.10 -5.07 -6.79
N SER A 140 1.03 -4.71 -6.17
CA SER A 140 2.36 -5.18 -6.61
C SER A 140 2.54 -6.69 -6.46
N GLU A 141 2.01 -7.28 -5.38
CA GLU A 141 2.23 -8.71 -5.09
C GLU A 141 1.25 -9.63 -5.84
N TYR A 142 0.01 -9.19 -6.08
CA TYR A 142 -1.04 -10.09 -6.58
C TYR A 142 -1.62 -9.67 -7.93
N PHE A 143 -1.97 -8.39 -8.11
CA PHE A 143 -2.76 -7.96 -9.26
C PHE A 143 -1.91 -7.51 -10.45
N GLU A 144 -0.77 -6.86 -10.21
CA GLU A 144 0.20 -6.47 -11.24
C GLU A 144 0.71 -7.69 -12.03
N PRO A 145 1.32 -8.73 -11.41
CA PRO A 145 1.80 -9.88 -12.17
C PRO A 145 0.67 -10.63 -12.87
N TYR A 146 -0.55 -10.61 -12.32
CA TYR A 146 -1.73 -11.21 -12.95
C TYR A 146 -2.14 -10.46 -14.23
N TYR A 147 -2.23 -9.13 -14.18
CA TYR A 147 -2.61 -8.34 -15.36
C TYR A 147 -1.51 -8.28 -16.42
N ASP A 148 -0.24 -8.18 -16.02
CA ASP A 148 0.91 -8.20 -16.93
C ASP A 148 0.91 -9.46 -17.81
N VAL A 149 0.64 -10.62 -17.22
CA VAL A 149 0.60 -11.90 -17.95
C VAL A 149 -0.65 -12.00 -18.84
N LEU A 150 -1.79 -11.45 -18.40
CA LEU A 150 -3.02 -11.47 -19.19
C LEU A 150 -2.96 -10.59 -20.44
N ASP A 151 -2.21 -9.50 -20.40
CA ASP A 151 -2.07 -8.59 -21.53
C ASP A 151 -1.11 -9.12 -22.61
N LEU A 152 -0.42 -10.23 -22.31
CA LEU A 152 0.47 -10.92 -23.22
C LEU A 152 -0.17 -12.13 -23.89
N LYS A 153 0.49 -12.61 -24.94
CA LYS A 153 -0.02 -13.70 -25.78
C LYS A 153 0.22 -15.07 -25.15
N THR A 154 -0.74 -15.96 -25.34
CA THR A 154 -0.59 -17.38 -25.00
C THR A 154 -0.10 -18.16 -26.21
N TYR A 155 0.98 -18.93 -26.03
CA TYR A 155 1.55 -19.78 -27.08
C TYR A 155 1.27 -21.27 -26.79
N PRO A 156 0.38 -21.93 -27.54
CA PRO A 156 0.16 -23.35 -27.41
C PRO A 156 1.26 -24.17 -28.11
N THR A 157 1.67 -25.28 -27.51
CA THR A 157 2.56 -26.29 -28.12
C THR A 157 3.88 -25.76 -28.71
N LEU A 158 4.56 -24.87 -27.97
CA LEU A 158 5.82 -24.27 -28.39
C LEU A 158 6.97 -25.29 -28.40
N ASP A 159 7.70 -25.35 -29.50
CA ASP A 159 8.86 -26.22 -29.66
C ASP A 159 10.17 -25.48 -29.36
N VAL A 160 10.77 -25.76 -28.20
CA VAL A 160 12.00 -25.10 -27.73
C VAL A 160 13.21 -25.37 -28.62
N SER A 161 13.21 -26.42 -29.45
CA SER A 161 14.33 -26.71 -30.34
C SER A 161 14.25 -26.00 -31.70
N LYS A 162 13.10 -25.42 -32.04
CA LYS A 162 12.84 -24.80 -33.35
C LYS A 162 12.55 -23.31 -33.27
N THR A 163 12.02 -22.86 -32.14
CA THR A 163 11.64 -21.47 -31.93
C THR A 163 12.78 -20.72 -31.26
N ASN A 164 13.08 -19.51 -31.74
CA ASN A 164 14.02 -18.63 -31.07
C ASN A 164 13.29 -17.78 -30.01
N GLY A 165 13.97 -17.39 -28.93
CA GLY A 165 13.35 -16.55 -27.89
C GLY A 165 12.84 -15.21 -28.44
N LYS A 166 13.48 -14.68 -29.50
CA LYS A 166 13.04 -13.47 -30.20
C LYS A 166 11.61 -13.55 -30.74
N ASP A 167 11.18 -14.73 -31.18
CA ASP A 167 9.86 -14.90 -31.82
C ASP A 167 8.71 -14.89 -30.83
N VAL A 168 9.03 -15.00 -29.52
CA VAL A 168 8.05 -15.10 -28.43
C VAL A 168 8.33 -14.11 -27.30
N MET A 169 8.92 -12.96 -27.64
CA MET A 169 9.13 -11.85 -26.72
C MET A 169 7.83 -11.21 -26.21
N ASP A 170 6.67 -11.55 -26.78
CA ASP A 170 5.33 -11.12 -26.37
C ASP A 170 4.55 -12.23 -25.64
N ALA A 171 5.19 -13.36 -25.32
CA ALA A 171 4.53 -14.45 -24.62
C ALA A 171 4.29 -14.12 -23.15
N GLY A 172 3.09 -14.40 -22.63
CA GLY A 172 2.78 -14.36 -21.20
C GLY A 172 2.69 -15.76 -20.61
N MET A 173 2.01 -16.66 -21.32
CA MET A 173 1.90 -18.06 -20.99
C MET A 173 2.38 -18.91 -22.16
N ILE A 174 3.18 -19.93 -21.87
CA ILE A 174 3.75 -20.82 -22.88
C ILE A 174 3.39 -22.25 -22.49
N TYR A 175 2.73 -22.98 -23.39
CA TYR A 175 2.57 -24.41 -23.28
C TYR A 175 3.61 -25.07 -24.16
N PHE A 176 4.54 -25.81 -23.58
CA PHE A 176 5.62 -26.44 -24.32
C PHE A 176 5.15 -27.72 -25.01
N SER A 177 5.75 -28.00 -26.17
CA SER A 177 5.49 -29.22 -26.94
C SER A 177 5.92 -30.48 -26.16
N GLN A 178 5.36 -31.62 -26.54
CA GLN A 178 5.70 -32.89 -25.88
C GLN A 178 7.20 -33.22 -26.05
N GLY A 179 7.82 -33.71 -24.98
CA GLY A 179 9.24 -34.05 -24.95
C GLY A 179 10.16 -32.92 -24.47
N THR A 180 9.62 -31.72 -24.26
CA THR A 180 10.33 -30.65 -23.54
C THR A 180 10.49 -31.03 -22.07
N LYS A 181 11.73 -30.92 -21.58
CA LYS A 181 12.11 -31.20 -20.19
C LYS A 181 13.12 -30.17 -19.71
N ILE A 182 13.22 -30.03 -18.39
CA ILE A 182 14.28 -29.29 -17.74
C ILE A 182 15.58 -30.09 -17.87
N ASP A 183 16.66 -29.43 -18.29
CA ASP A 183 17.99 -30.03 -18.32
C ASP A 183 18.73 -29.80 -17.00
N PHE A 184 18.70 -30.81 -16.13
CA PHE A 184 19.39 -30.78 -14.84
C PHE A 184 20.92 -30.80 -14.95
N THR A 185 21.50 -31.07 -16.12
CA THR A 185 22.96 -31.12 -16.29
C THR A 185 23.59 -29.75 -16.52
N ARG A 186 22.79 -28.77 -16.95
CA ARG A 186 23.21 -27.42 -17.33
C ARG A 186 22.53 -26.34 -16.51
N THR A 187 22.20 -26.66 -15.26
CA THR A 187 21.61 -25.72 -14.30
C THR A 187 22.68 -24.82 -13.70
N TRP A 188 22.35 -23.57 -13.44
CA TRP A 188 23.27 -22.64 -12.78
C TRP A 188 22.54 -21.71 -11.81
N HIS A 189 23.32 -20.92 -11.07
CA HIS A 189 22.78 -19.95 -10.14
C HIS A 189 23.61 -18.67 -10.08
N PHE A 190 22.98 -17.57 -9.67
CA PHE A 190 23.63 -16.31 -9.33
C PHE A 190 23.20 -15.89 -7.92
N LYS A 191 24.09 -15.31 -7.13
CA LYS A 191 23.79 -14.92 -5.75
C LYS A 191 23.87 -13.41 -5.55
N HIS A 192 22.74 -12.79 -5.21
CA HIS A 192 22.66 -11.40 -4.77
C HIS A 192 21.51 -11.22 -3.76
N LYS A 193 21.84 -11.20 -2.46
CA LYS A 193 20.90 -11.30 -1.32
C LYS A 193 20.14 -12.63 -1.29
N SER A 194 19.43 -12.97 -2.36
CA SER A 194 18.84 -14.29 -2.66
C SER A 194 19.67 -15.04 -3.71
N VAL A 195 19.41 -16.34 -3.83
CA VAL A 195 19.98 -17.21 -4.87
C VAL A 195 19.00 -17.30 -6.03
N TYR A 196 19.42 -16.84 -7.20
CA TYR A 196 18.66 -16.88 -8.46
C TYR A 196 19.05 -18.12 -9.23
N CYS A 197 18.12 -19.04 -9.39
CA CYS A 197 18.32 -20.34 -9.99
C CYS A 197 17.82 -20.34 -11.43
N VAL A 198 18.59 -20.92 -12.36
CA VAL A 198 18.21 -21.05 -13.77
C VAL A 198 18.48 -22.45 -14.27
N ALA A 199 17.56 -22.98 -15.08
CA ALA A 199 17.69 -24.28 -15.73
C ALA A 199 17.17 -24.22 -17.17
N PRO A 200 17.95 -24.65 -18.17
CA PRO A 200 17.52 -24.55 -19.56
C PRO A 200 16.45 -25.60 -19.89
N LEU A 201 15.51 -25.23 -20.75
CA LEU A 201 14.53 -26.13 -21.33
C LEU A 201 15.06 -26.70 -22.63
N VAL A 202 15.00 -28.03 -22.74
CA VAL A 202 15.49 -28.75 -23.90
C VAL A 202 14.45 -29.74 -24.37
N LYS A 203 14.42 -30.00 -25.67
CA LYS A 203 13.60 -31.06 -26.24
C LYS A 203 14.47 -32.25 -26.57
N GLN A 204 14.18 -33.38 -25.95
CA GLN A 204 14.85 -34.63 -26.28
C GLN A 204 14.16 -35.28 -27.48
N ILE A 205 14.69 -35.05 -28.69
CA ILE A 205 14.14 -35.61 -29.93
C ILE A 205 14.38 -37.12 -30.01
N THR A 206 15.56 -37.58 -29.57
CA THR A 206 15.91 -39.01 -29.44
C THR A 206 16.88 -39.22 -28.26
N PRO A 207 16.95 -40.43 -27.66
CA PRO A 207 17.84 -40.73 -26.53
C PRO A 207 19.32 -40.47 -26.81
N THR A 208 19.71 -40.53 -28.08
CA THR A 208 21.09 -40.42 -28.58
C THR A 208 21.38 -39.12 -29.33
N ALA A 209 20.40 -38.24 -29.55
CA ALA A 209 20.66 -36.98 -30.24
C ALA A 209 21.29 -35.94 -29.30
N PRO A 210 22.22 -35.12 -29.79
CA PRO A 210 22.78 -34.02 -29.02
C PRO A 210 21.65 -33.06 -28.59
N ILE A 211 21.72 -32.63 -27.33
CA ILE A 211 20.74 -31.74 -26.68
C ILE A 211 21.00 -30.28 -27.12
N LEU A 212 21.00 -30.06 -28.43
CA LEU A 212 21.25 -28.77 -29.07
C LEU A 212 20.03 -28.37 -29.88
N SER A 213 19.57 -27.13 -29.67
CA SER A 213 18.52 -26.51 -30.45
C SER A 213 18.92 -26.42 -31.92
N GLU A 214 17.99 -26.66 -32.85
CA GLU A 214 18.23 -26.47 -34.30
C GLU A 214 18.57 -25.00 -34.60
N THR A 215 18.15 -24.07 -33.73
CA THR A 215 18.47 -22.64 -33.81
C THR A 215 19.91 -22.30 -33.43
N GLY A 216 20.64 -23.21 -32.78
CA GLY A 216 21.98 -22.95 -32.23
C GLY A 216 21.99 -22.08 -30.96
N SER A 217 20.82 -21.70 -30.42
CA SER A 217 20.66 -20.93 -29.18
C SER A 217 19.77 -21.65 -28.17
N LEU A 218 20.10 -21.57 -26.88
CA LEU A 218 19.27 -22.05 -25.77
C LEU A 218 18.57 -20.87 -25.10
N ASP A 219 17.42 -20.50 -25.63
CA ASP A 219 16.74 -19.26 -25.24
C ASP A 219 15.67 -19.46 -24.16
N PHE A 220 15.23 -20.69 -23.85
CA PHE A 220 14.15 -20.94 -22.90
C PHE A 220 14.68 -21.45 -21.56
N TRP A 221 14.31 -20.77 -20.48
CA TRP A 221 14.86 -21.01 -19.15
C TRP A 221 13.76 -21.07 -18.11
N VAL A 222 13.77 -22.14 -17.31
CA VAL A 222 13.02 -22.17 -16.06
C VAL A 222 13.82 -21.45 -14.99
N THR A 223 13.15 -20.61 -14.21
CA THR A 223 13.78 -19.83 -13.15
C THR A 223 13.06 -19.98 -11.82
N GLY A 224 13.78 -19.67 -10.74
CA GLY A 224 13.24 -19.65 -9.39
C GLY A 224 14.19 -18.98 -8.40
N LYS A 225 13.73 -18.71 -7.18
CA LYS A 225 14.55 -18.11 -6.10
C LYS A 225 14.71 -19.09 -4.96
N ASP A 226 15.91 -19.11 -4.38
CA ASP A 226 16.23 -19.81 -3.13
C ASP A 226 15.86 -21.30 -3.15
N CYS A 227 15.92 -21.92 -4.34
CA CYS A 227 15.54 -23.31 -4.61
C CYS A 227 16.64 -24.13 -5.31
N CYS A 228 17.88 -23.65 -5.26
CA CYS A 228 19.08 -24.32 -5.76
C CYS A 228 20.22 -24.17 -4.76
N SER A 229 21.19 -25.09 -4.82
CA SER A 229 22.38 -25.04 -3.98
C SER A 229 23.45 -24.15 -4.62
N THR A 230 24.22 -23.42 -3.80
CA THR A 230 25.36 -22.65 -4.30
C THR A 230 26.64 -23.48 -4.45
N SER A 231 26.69 -24.67 -3.86
CA SER A 231 27.87 -25.55 -3.89
C SER A 231 27.79 -26.64 -4.97
N SER A 232 26.64 -26.81 -5.60
CA SER A 232 26.37 -27.86 -6.59
C SER A 232 25.36 -27.37 -7.63
N SER A 233 25.47 -27.87 -8.86
CA SER A 233 24.46 -27.69 -9.91
C SER A 233 23.23 -28.56 -9.60
N ASP A 234 22.34 -28.05 -8.75
CA ASP A 234 21.06 -28.68 -8.40
C ASP A 234 19.93 -27.67 -8.59
N PHE A 235 18.78 -28.12 -9.09
CA PHE A 235 17.61 -27.28 -9.36
C PHE A 235 16.36 -27.96 -8.79
N ARG A 236 15.78 -27.35 -7.74
CA ARG A 236 14.63 -27.89 -7.00
C ARG A 236 13.51 -26.87 -6.80
N CYS A 237 13.32 -26.01 -7.80
CA CYS A 237 12.25 -25.01 -7.75
C CYS A 237 10.88 -25.67 -7.92
N PRO A 238 9.78 -25.04 -7.46
CA PRO A 238 8.44 -25.61 -7.56
C PRO A 238 8.13 -26.16 -8.96
N GLY A 239 7.55 -27.35 -9.02
CA GLY A 239 7.21 -28.03 -10.28
C GLY A 239 8.34 -28.84 -10.93
N TYR A 240 9.59 -28.79 -10.44
CA TYR A 240 10.73 -29.50 -11.06
C TYR A 240 10.55 -31.02 -11.17
N ASP A 241 9.86 -31.64 -10.21
CA ASP A 241 9.63 -33.08 -10.14
C ASP A 241 8.28 -33.52 -10.74
N ASN A 242 7.46 -32.56 -11.16
CA ASN A 242 6.16 -32.85 -11.73
C ASN A 242 6.29 -33.24 -13.21
N ALA A 243 6.14 -34.54 -13.50
CA ALA A 243 6.18 -35.05 -14.86
C ALA A 243 5.07 -34.53 -15.78
N LYS A 244 3.99 -33.98 -15.22
CA LYS A 244 2.89 -33.36 -15.99
C LYS A 244 3.15 -31.90 -16.31
N ALA A 245 4.02 -31.24 -15.56
CA ALA A 245 4.38 -29.86 -15.80
C ALA A 245 5.05 -29.71 -17.16
N ARG A 246 4.43 -28.90 -18.01
CA ARG A 246 4.83 -28.63 -19.41
C ARG A 246 4.44 -27.22 -19.84
N ALA A 247 4.17 -26.35 -18.89
CA ALA A 247 3.80 -24.98 -19.14
C ALA A 247 4.70 -24.04 -18.34
N GLY A 248 4.75 -22.79 -18.78
CA GLY A 248 5.50 -21.74 -18.14
C GLY A 248 4.70 -20.45 -18.10
N ILE A 249 4.73 -19.78 -16.95
CA ILE A 249 4.29 -18.39 -16.81
C ILE A 249 5.53 -17.53 -16.98
N ARG A 250 5.50 -16.56 -17.89
CA ARG A 250 6.64 -15.68 -18.07
C ARG A 250 6.82 -14.77 -16.87
N ILE A 251 8.07 -14.65 -16.43
CA ILE A 251 8.45 -13.65 -15.43
C ILE A 251 8.67 -12.32 -16.15
N LEU A 252 7.83 -11.35 -15.82
CA LEU A 252 7.86 -10.00 -16.37
C LEU A 252 8.37 -8.96 -15.38
N HIS A 253 8.38 -9.31 -14.08
CA HIS A 253 8.56 -8.35 -13.01
C HIS A 253 9.82 -7.47 -13.24
N PRO A 254 9.63 -6.18 -13.52
CA PRO A 254 10.67 -5.17 -13.50
C PRO A 254 10.92 -4.90 -12.01
N ASP A 255 12.10 -5.07 -11.42
CA ASP A 255 13.30 -4.28 -11.69
C ASP A 255 14.55 -4.88 -11.01
N ALA A 256 14.54 -6.18 -10.70
CA ALA A 256 15.68 -6.81 -10.04
C ALA A 256 15.92 -8.24 -10.52
N ASP A 257 14.89 -9.06 -10.50
CA ASP A 257 15.09 -10.51 -10.61
C ASP A 257 15.47 -10.95 -12.03
N ILE A 258 14.86 -10.35 -13.05
CA ILE A 258 15.14 -10.68 -14.46
C ILE A 258 16.60 -10.39 -14.79
N ASP A 259 17.15 -9.28 -14.32
CA ASP A 259 18.55 -8.95 -14.56
C ASP A 259 19.49 -9.93 -13.84
N TYR A 260 19.14 -10.37 -12.63
CA TYR A 260 19.89 -11.40 -11.91
C TYR A 260 19.78 -12.78 -12.57
N TYR A 261 18.63 -13.15 -13.13
CA TYR A 261 18.50 -14.35 -13.95
C TYR A 261 19.33 -14.26 -15.23
N ARG A 262 19.40 -13.09 -15.86
CA ARG A 262 20.28 -12.86 -17.02
C ARG A 262 21.75 -13.03 -16.64
N LEU A 263 22.20 -12.54 -15.50
CA LEU A 263 23.56 -12.78 -15.01
C LEU A 263 23.82 -14.27 -14.74
N ALA A 264 22.84 -14.99 -14.19
CA ALA A 264 22.94 -16.44 -13.99
C ALA A 264 23.09 -17.19 -15.33
N VAL A 265 22.33 -16.80 -16.35
CA VAL A 265 22.46 -17.36 -17.70
C VAL A 265 23.83 -17.05 -18.31
N GLN A 266 24.32 -15.82 -18.22
CA GLN A 266 25.64 -15.44 -18.74
C GLN A 266 26.78 -16.26 -18.10
N GLN A 267 26.68 -16.55 -16.81
CA GLN A 267 27.63 -17.44 -16.14
C GLN A 267 27.50 -18.88 -16.65
N ALA A 268 26.28 -19.37 -16.85
CA ALA A 268 26.03 -20.70 -17.40
C ALA A 268 26.57 -20.85 -18.83
N GLU A 269 26.39 -19.85 -19.69
CA GLU A 269 26.94 -19.81 -21.07
C GLU A 269 28.46 -20.00 -21.05
N THR A 270 29.13 -19.27 -20.17
CA THR A 270 30.59 -19.34 -20.02
C THR A 270 31.03 -20.70 -19.47
N GLN A 271 30.29 -21.25 -18.52
CA GLN A 271 30.62 -22.51 -17.85
C GLN A 271 30.44 -23.74 -18.75
N TYR A 272 29.40 -23.74 -19.58
CA TYR A 272 28.98 -24.92 -20.34
C TYR A 272 29.19 -24.78 -21.86
N GLY A 273 29.61 -23.61 -22.36
CA GLY A 273 29.99 -23.40 -23.75
C GLY A 273 28.81 -23.36 -24.74
N PHE A 274 27.66 -22.84 -24.32
CA PHE A 274 26.50 -22.57 -25.18
C PHE A 274 26.17 -21.09 -25.22
N LEU A 275 25.26 -20.69 -26.11
CA LEU A 275 24.79 -19.32 -26.28
C LEU A 275 23.26 -19.24 -26.08
N SER A 276 22.80 -18.20 -25.41
CA SER A 276 21.40 -17.82 -25.17
C SER A 276 21.22 -16.37 -25.61
N THR A 277 20.91 -16.17 -26.90
CA THR A 277 20.84 -14.83 -27.48
C THR A 277 19.66 -14.01 -26.96
N TYR A 278 18.51 -14.66 -26.73
CA TYR A 278 17.27 -14.01 -26.30
C TYR A 278 16.61 -14.80 -25.16
N PRO A 279 17.18 -14.77 -23.93
CA PRO A 279 16.68 -15.57 -22.83
C PRO A 279 15.25 -15.17 -22.44
N ILE A 280 14.35 -16.15 -22.44
CA ILE A 280 12.98 -16.10 -21.95
C ILE A 280 12.92 -16.86 -20.63
N PHE A 281 12.55 -16.16 -19.58
CA PHE A 281 12.44 -16.70 -18.22
C PHE A 281 11.00 -17.07 -17.90
N VAL A 282 10.79 -18.31 -17.48
CA VAL A 282 9.48 -18.82 -17.09
C VAL A 282 9.52 -19.48 -15.72
N GLU A 283 8.44 -19.32 -14.97
CA GLU A 283 8.12 -20.16 -13.83
C GLU A 283 7.44 -21.44 -14.33
N TRP A 284 7.97 -22.60 -13.95
CA TRP A 284 7.52 -23.89 -14.46
C TRP A 284 6.28 -24.41 -13.74
N THR A 285 5.23 -24.73 -14.50
CA THR A 285 3.94 -25.14 -13.97
C THR A 285 3.25 -26.20 -14.83
N GLU A 286 2.26 -26.89 -14.24
CA GLU A 286 1.33 -27.78 -14.93
C GLU A 286 0.22 -27.02 -15.63
N ASP A 287 -0.39 -26.05 -14.95
CA ASP A 287 -1.50 -25.26 -15.47
C ASP A 287 -1.31 -23.78 -15.12
N PRO A 288 -0.86 -22.96 -16.08
CA PRO A 288 -0.60 -21.55 -15.83
C PRO A 288 -1.89 -20.77 -15.57
N VAL A 289 -3.03 -21.23 -16.08
CA VAL A 289 -4.32 -20.55 -15.88
C VAL A 289 -4.79 -20.77 -14.44
N TYR A 290 -4.67 -22.00 -13.94
CA TYR A 290 -5.01 -22.31 -12.55
C TYR A 290 -4.14 -21.51 -11.58
N ASP A 291 -2.83 -21.48 -11.77
CA ASP A 291 -1.91 -20.77 -10.87
C ASP A 291 -2.16 -19.26 -10.86
N LEU A 292 -2.45 -18.66 -12.02
CA LEU A 292 -2.80 -17.23 -12.11
C LEU A 292 -4.14 -16.92 -11.42
N GLU A 293 -5.15 -17.77 -11.62
CA GLU A 293 -6.45 -17.56 -10.97
C GLU A 293 -6.36 -17.79 -9.46
N ASP A 294 -5.54 -18.73 -9.00
CA ASP A 294 -5.27 -18.96 -7.57
C ASP A 294 -4.62 -17.73 -6.92
N ARG A 295 -3.59 -17.14 -7.57
CA ARG A 295 -2.97 -15.88 -7.11
C ARG A 295 -3.99 -14.74 -7.02
N LYS A 296 -4.81 -14.57 -8.04
CA LYS A 296 -5.89 -13.57 -8.03
C LYS A 296 -6.92 -13.84 -6.93
N SER A 297 -7.32 -15.09 -6.73
CA SER A 297 -8.30 -15.45 -5.71
C SER A 297 -7.78 -15.16 -4.30
N THR A 298 -6.48 -15.38 -4.07
CA THR A 298 -5.79 -15.01 -2.82
C THR A 298 -5.77 -13.49 -2.62
N GLY A 299 -5.43 -12.73 -3.68
CA GLY A 299 -5.49 -11.26 -3.65
C GLY A 299 -6.90 -10.73 -3.37
N LEU A 300 -7.93 -11.35 -3.95
CA LEU A 300 -9.34 -11.02 -3.70
C LEU A 300 -9.76 -11.34 -2.27
N ALA A 301 -9.34 -12.47 -1.71
CA ALA A 301 -9.61 -12.82 -0.32
C ALA A 301 -9.02 -11.77 0.64
N LEU A 302 -7.76 -11.37 0.41
CA LEU A 302 -7.10 -10.30 1.18
C LEU A 302 -7.81 -8.94 1.01
N TYR A 303 -8.26 -8.61 -0.20
CA TYR A 303 -9.08 -7.41 -0.44
C TYR A 303 -10.34 -7.39 0.44
N PHE A 304 -11.11 -8.48 0.50
CA PHE A 304 -12.29 -8.56 1.36
C PHE A 304 -11.94 -8.47 2.85
N VAL A 305 -10.86 -9.14 3.28
CA VAL A 305 -10.37 -9.02 4.66
C VAL A 305 -10.02 -7.57 5.00
N LEU A 306 -9.38 -6.83 4.09
CA LEU A 306 -9.07 -5.41 4.27
C LEU A 306 -10.33 -4.55 4.35
N LEU A 307 -11.34 -4.80 3.50
CA LEU A 307 -12.62 -4.07 3.54
C LEU A 307 -13.33 -4.20 4.89
N PHE A 308 -13.45 -5.44 5.40
CA PHE A 308 -14.13 -5.70 6.66
C PHE A 308 -13.31 -5.22 7.86
N SER A 309 -11.99 -5.46 7.87
CA SER A 309 -11.12 -4.99 8.94
C SER A 309 -11.09 -3.46 9.03
N ALA A 310 -11.09 -2.75 7.91
CA ALA A 310 -11.20 -1.30 7.84
C ALA A 310 -12.53 -0.79 8.42
N LEU A 311 -13.65 -1.47 8.14
CA LEU A 311 -14.95 -1.16 8.74
C LEU A 311 -14.93 -1.35 10.26
N PHE A 312 -14.41 -2.48 10.75
CA PHE A 312 -14.31 -2.75 12.18
C PHE A 312 -13.39 -1.75 12.90
N LEU A 313 -12.26 -1.41 12.29
CA LEU A 313 -11.37 -0.37 12.80
C LEU A 313 -12.10 0.98 12.90
N GLN A 314 -12.84 1.37 11.86
CA GLN A 314 -13.58 2.63 11.86
C GLN A 314 -14.66 2.66 12.95
N LEU A 315 -15.43 1.57 13.10
CA LEU A 315 -16.44 1.45 14.16
C LEU A 315 -15.80 1.51 15.56
N PHE A 316 -14.65 0.85 15.73
CA PHE A 316 -13.89 0.86 16.98
C PHE A 316 -13.41 2.28 17.33
N LEU A 317 -12.81 3.00 16.38
CA LEU A 317 -12.34 4.38 16.57
C LEU A 317 -13.50 5.33 16.92
N VAL A 318 -14.62 5.25 16.19
CA VAL A 318 -15.82 6.05 16.49
C VAL A 318 -16.39 5.71 17.87
N CYS A 319 -16.39 4.43 18.27
CA CYS A 319 -16.82 4.01 19.60
C CYS A 319 -15.93 4.62 20.70
N LEU A 320 -14.60 4.55 20.54
CA LEU A 320 -13.65 5.16 21.48
C LEU A 320 -13.86 6.68 21.61
N CYS A 321 -14.03 7.37 20.48
CA CYS A 321 -14.34 8.80 20.48
C CYS A 321 -15.67 9.08 21.19
N THR A 322 -16.72 8.30 20.91
CA THR A 322 -18.03 8.45 21.55
C THR A 322 -17.93 8.28 23.06
N VAL A 323 -17.24 7.23 23.53
CA VAL A 323 -17.02 6.99 24.97
C VAL A 323 -16.23 8.15 25.58
N ARG A 324 -15.15 8.61 24.95
CA ARG A 324 -14.37 9.75 25.45
C ARG A 324 -15.20 11.02 25.54
N PHE A 325 -15.98 11.35 24.51
CA PHE A 325 -16.89 12.50 24.54
C PHE A 325 -17.97 12.36 25.62
N SER A 326 -18.44 11.15 25.92
CA SER A 326 -19.40 10.91 27.00
C SER A 326 -18.82 11.10 28.41
N LEU A 327 -17.50 10.95 28.57
CA LEU A 327 -16.78 11.10 29.85
C LEU A 327 -16.33 12.55 30.10
N ILE A 328 -16.02 13.30 29.05
CA ILE A 328 -15.67 14.72 29.13
C ILE A 328 -16.90 15.49 29.63
N GLY A 329 -16.87 15.96 30.88
CA GLY A 329 -17.98 16.64 31.55
C GLY A 329 -18.43 15.99 32.86
N ARG A 330 -17.98 14.76 33.19
CA ARG A 330 -18.30 14.08 34.46
C ARG A 330 -17.31 14.32 35.60
N ARG A 331 -16.24 15.11 35.41
CA ARG A 331 -15.33 15.45 36.52
C ARG A 331 -16.09 16.31 37.53
N LYS A 332 -16.36 15.75 38.71
CA LYS A 332 -16.94 16.50 39.84
C LYS A 332 -16.04 17.71 40.10
N ALA A 333 -16.63 18.91 40.14
CA ALA A 333 -15.97 20.06 40.72
C ALA A 333 -15.48 19.64 42.10
N GLY A 334 -14.17 19.68 42.33
CA GLY A 334 -13.60 19.36 43.63
C GLY A 334 -14.33 20.23 44.65
N THR A 335 -14.89 19.61 45.67
CA THR A 335 -15.39 20.30 46.86
C THR A 335 -14.21 21.10 47.42
N GLY A 336 -14.15 22.38 47.09
CA GLY A 336 -13.32 23.34 47.80
C GLY A 336 -13.84 23.38 49.22
N THR A 337 -13.22 22.60 50.10
CA THR A 337 -13.35 22.77 51.54
C THR A 337 -12.67 24.09 51.87
N ASN A 338 -13.48 25.08 52.24
CA ASN A 338 -13.07 26.33 52.88
C ASN A 338 -12.19 26.08 54.11
#